data_AF-A0A3D1TU84-F1
#
_entry.id   AF-A0A3D1TU84-F1
#
_cell.length_a   1.000
_cell.length_b   1.000
_cell.length_c   1.000
_cell.angle_alpha   90.00
_cell.angle_beta   90.00
_cell.angle_gamma   90.00
#
_symmetry.space_group_name_H-M   'P 1'
#
loop_
_entity.id
_entity.type
_entity.pdbx_description
1 polymer ?
#
loop_
_entity_poly.entity_id
_entity_poly.type
_entity_poly.pdbx_seq_one_letter_code
_entity_poly.pdbx_strand_id
1 'polypeptide(L)'
;MEPSRRTVRLRDLNRNRPGPATGSSSASKRRRRRRYWRAHKPHYYFVVSGIGCAAAVLALDTAAYLSRSTQLAEIAFGAVLLTTVVIFSAFFCGFYMALSGTVPVHRLRYVVPHGAVGMLAPLFYTLNISFALEGVGREPVNGGMLVSSALCLLLLLVQFGMGKAV
;
A
#
# COMPACT_ATOMS: atom_id res chain seq x y z
N MET A 1 -7.90 -18.64 74.95
CA MET A 1 -8.32 -18.85 73.55
C MET A 1 -7.47 -17.93 72.67
N GLU A 2 -6.31 -18.41 72.23
CA GLU A 2 -5.43 -17.67 71.33
C GLU A 2 -5.97 -17.75 69.90
N PRO A 3 -6.11 -16.63 69.17
CA PRO A 3 -6.40 -16.67 67.75
C PRO A 3 -5.21 -17.28 67.01
N SER A 4 -5.49 -18.36 66.28
CA SER A 4 -4.58 -19.12 65.45
C SER A 4 -3.69 -18.22 64.57
N ARG A 5 -2.37 -18.27 64.79
CA ARG A 5 -1.32 -17.57 64.00
C ARG A 5 -1.35 -17.88 62.48
N ARG A 6 -2.22 -18.78 62.01
CA ARG A 6 -2.41 -19.09 60.59
C ARG A 6 -3.24 -18.06 59.83
N THR A 7 -4.13 -17.30 60.46
CA THR A 7 -4.97 -16.32 59.74
C THR A 7 -4.26 -15.00 59.44
N VAL A 8 -3.17 -14.68 60.14
CA VAL A 8 -2.41 -13.44 59.88
C VAL A 8 -1.53 -13.59 58.63
N ARG A 9 -0.97 -14.78 58.36
CA ARG A 9 -0.10 -15.00 57.18
C ARG A 9 -0.81 -14.92 55.82
N LEU A 10 -2.13 -15.12 55.75
CA LEU A 10 -2.87 -15.05 54.49
C LEU A 10 -3.26 -13.61 54.09
N ARG A 11 -3.26 -12.66 55.03
CA ARG A 11 -3.49 -11.24 54.70
C ARG A 11 -2.25 -10.55 54.15
N ASP A 12 -1.06 -10.92 54.61
CA ASP A 12 0.18 -10.29 54.16
C ASP A 12 0.65 -10.79 52.78
N LEU A 13 0.26 -12.00 52.37
CA LEU A 13 0.52 -12.51 51.02
C LEU A 13 -0.30 -11.83 49.92
N ASN A 14 -1.38 -11.11 50.26
CA ASN A 14 -2.20 -10.39 49.30
C ASN A 14 -1.82 -8.91 49.16
N ARG A 15 -0.88 -8.41 49.98
CA ARG A 15 -0.44 -7.00 49.99
C ARG A 15 0.70 -6.70 49.02
N ASN A 16 1.37 -7.75 48.53
CA ASN A 16 2.47 -7.67 47.56
C ASN A 16 2.07 -8.14 46.15
N ARG A 17 0.78 -8.12 45.80
CA ARG A 17 0.42 -8.14 44.37
C ARG A 17 0.74 -6.75 43.84
N PRO A 18 1.76 -6.56 42.98
CA PRO A 18 1.91 -5.31 42.28
C PRO A 18 0.57 -5.04 41.59
N GLY A 19 -0.06 -3.93 41.94
CA GLY A 19 -1.26 -3.46 41.25
C GLY A 19 -1.00 -3.44 39.74
N PRO A 20 -2.04 -3.57 38.90
CA PRO A 20 -1.87 -3.53 37.47
C PRO A 20 -1.06 -2.28 37.11
N ALA A 21 0.14 -2.48 36.55
CA ALA A 21 1.04 -1.40 36.18
C ALA A 21 0.34 -0.50 35.16
N THR A 22 -0.31 0.55 35.67
CA THR A 22 -1.07 1.55 34.90
C THR A 22 -0.16 2.36 33.96
N GLY A 23 1.17 2.23 34.08
CA GLY A 23 2.17 2.86 33.22
C GLY A 23 2.58 2.07 31.95
N SER A 24 2.22 0.79 31.80
CA SER A 24 2.73 -0.05 30.70
C SER A 24 1.98 0.10 29.37
N SER A 25 0.77 0.66 29.38
CA SER A 25 -0.06 0.78 28.17
C SER A 25 0.34 1.94 27.25
N SER A 26 0.92 3.01 27.80
CA SER A 26 1.30 4.20 26.99
C SER A 26 2.57 3.93 26.18
N ALA A 27 3.56 3.25 26.76
CA ALA A 27 4.80 2.86 26.11
C ALA A 27 4.55 1.80 25.02
N SER A 28 3.69 0.81 25.25
CA SER A 28 3.33 -0.19 24.25
C SER A 28 2.54 0.42 23.08
N LYS A 29 1.59 1.32 23.35
CA LYS A 29 0.85 2.08 22.32
C LYS A 29 1.77 3.01 21.51
N ARG A 30 2.72 3.71 22.15
CA ARG A 30 3.74 4.54 21.47
C ARG A 30 4.65 3.71 20.57
N ARG A 31 5.12 2.55 21.05
CA ARG A 31 5.99 1.64 20.27
C ARG A 31 5.25 1.05 19.07
N ARG A 32 3.97 0.69 19.22
CA ARG A 32 3.10 0.21 18.12
C ARG A 32 2.86 1.31 17.08
N ARG A 33 2.55 2.54 17.50
CA ARG A 33 2.43 3.70 16.59
C ARG A 33 3.74 3.95 15.83
N ARG A 34 4.91 3.99 16.50
CA ARG A 34 6.20 4.20 15.82
C ARG A 34 6.51 3.13 14.77
N ARG A 35 6.20 1.85 15.03
CA ARG A 35 6.39 0.76 14.05
C ARG A 35 5.50 0.95 12.82
N TYR A 36 4.23 1.29 13.04
CA TYR A 36 3.29 1.59 11.95
C TYR A 36 3.77 2.76 11.08
N TRP A 37 4.17 3.88 11.68
CA TRP A 37 4.66 5.06 10.95
C TRP A 37 5.93 4.77 10.12
N ARG A 38 6.85 3.95 10.65
CA ARG A 38 8.07 3.57 9.92
C ARG A 38 7.78 2.68 8.72
N ALA A 39 6.79 1.79 8.82
CA ALA A 39 6.36 0.95 7.69
C ALA A 39 5.50 1.72 6.68
N HIS A 40 4.72 2.72 7.13
CA HIS A 40 3.83 3.49 6.27
C HIS A 40 4.56 4.52 5.39
N LYS A 41 5.63 5.15 5.89
CA LYS A 41 6.44 6.11 5.11
C LYS A 41 6.92 5.56 3.75
N PRO A 42 7.61 4.40 3.67
CA PRO A 42 8.08 3.88 2.40
C PRO A 42 6.91 3.55 1.45
N HIS A 43 5.82 2.98 1.96
CA HIS A 43 4.62 2.73 1.15
C HIS A 43 4.05 4.02 0.54
N TYR A 44 3.93 5.09 1.33
CA TYR A 44 3.47 6.39 0.83
C TYR A 44 4.35 6.92 -0.31
N TYR A 45 5.67 6.85 -0.18
CA TYR A 45 6.58 7.28 -1.25
C TYR A 45 6.45 6.41 -2.50
N PHE A 46 6.31 5.09 -2.36
CA PHE A 46 6.04 4.22 -3.52
C PHE A 46 4.74 4.58 -4.23
N VAL A 47 3.68 4.88 -3.49
CA VAL A 47 2.39 5.28 -4.08
C VAL A 47 2.50 6.61 -4.83
N VAL A 48 3.12 7.63 -4.21
CA VAL A 48 3.30 8.94 -4.87
C VAL A 48 4.18 8.83 -6.11
N SER A 49 5.30 8.09 -6.02
CA SER A 49 6.15 7.82 -7.18
C SER A 49 5.39 7.05 -8.26
N GLY A 50 4.59 6.05 -7.89
CA GLY A 50 3.75 5.29 -8.81
C GLY A 50 2.74 6.15 -9.57
N ILE A 51 2.08 7.09 -8.90
CA ILE A 51 1.17 8.06 -9.55
C ILE A 51 1.95 8.96 -10.51
N GLY A 52 3.12 9.47 -10.10
CA GLY A 52 3.97 10.30 -10.95
C GLY A 52 4.42 9.55 -12.21
N CYS A 53 4.88 8.30 -12.04
CA CYS A 53 5.26 7.42 -13.15
C CYS A 53 4.06 7.12 -14.07
N ALA A 54 2.88 6.83 -13.52
CA ALA A 54 1.67 6.58 -14.31
C ALA A 54 1.24 7.81 -15.13
N ALA A 55 1.35 9.02 -14.56
CA ALA A 55 1.08 10.26 -15.28
C ALA A 55 2.10 10.49 -16.41
N ALA A 56 3.37 10.19 -16.17
CA ALA A 56 4.42 10.27 -17.19
C ALA A 56 4.19 9.24 -18.32
N VAL A 57 3.82 8.00 -17.99
CA VAL A 57 3.44 6.97 -18.97
C VAL A 57 2.28 7.45 -19.84
N LEU A 58 1.20 7.96 -19.24
CA LEU A 58 0.06 8.48 -19.99
C LEU A 58 0.46 9.63 -20.93
N ALA A 59 1.33 10.53 -20.47
CA ALA A 59 1.84 11.62 -21.30
C ALA A 59 2.70 11.09 -22.48
N LEU A 60 3.55 10.09 -22.25
CA LEU A 60 4.36 9.45 -23.28
C LEU A 60 3.50 8.69 -24.29
N ASP A 61 2.51 7.90 -23.81
CA ASP A 61 1.55 7.20 -24.68
C ASP A 61 0.75 8.19 -25.53
N THR A 62 0.31 9.31 -24.94
CA THR A 62 -0.40 10.36 -25.68
C THR A 62 0.48 10.97 -26.76
N ALA A 63 1.74 11.30 -26.41
CA ALA A 63 2.69 11.86 -27.37
C ALA A 63 3.03 10.87 -28.50
N ALA A 64 3.23 9.60 -28.18
CA ALA A 64 3.49 8.53 -29.14
C ALA A 64 2.27 8.28 -30.04
N TYR A 65 1.06 8.31 -29.48
CA TYR A 65 -0.20 8.17 -30.22
C TYR A 65 -0.39 9.30 -31.24
N LEU A 66 -0.18 10.56 -30.82
CA LEU A 66 -0.35 11.73 -31.69
C LEU A 66 0.73 11.82 -32.77
N SER A 67 1.99 11.52 -32.43
CA SER A 67 3.11 11.57 -33.38
C SER A 67 3.18 10.35 -34.29
N ARG A 68 2.43 9.27 -33.97
CA ARG A 68 2.50 7.96 -34.64
C ARG A 68 3.94 7.41 -34.70
N SER A 69 4.77 7.80 -33.74
CA SER A 69 6.18 7.41 -33.69
C SER A 69 6.36 6.06 -32.99
N THR A 70 7.00 5.11 -33.69
CA THR A 70 7.36 3.80 -33.13
C THR A 70 8.45 3.92 -32.07
N GLN A 71 9.40 4.84 -32.23
CA GLN A 71 10.46 5.07 -31.24
C GLN A 71 9.89 5.60 -29.91
N LEU A 72 8.92 6.53 -29.96
CA LEU A 72 8.24 7.00 -28.75
C LEU A 72 7.39 5.89 -28.13
N ALA A 73 6.80 5.00 -28.93
CA ALA A 73 6.06 3.85 -28.42
C ALA A 73 6.96 2.85 -27.66
N GLU A 74 8.18 2.60 -28.12
CA GLU A 74 9.16 1.78 -27.40
C GLU A 74 9.56 2.42 -26.06
N ILE A 75 9.80 3.74 -26.04
CA ILE A 75 10.12 4.47 -24.82
C ILE A 75 8.94 4.42 -23.84
N ALA A 76 7.71 4.61 -24.34
CA ALA A 76 6.49 4.52 -23.54
C ALA A 76 6.33 3.11 -22.95
N PHE A 77 6.57 2.06 -23.73
CA PHE A 77 6.56 0.68 -23.23
C PHE A 77 7.61 0.44 -22.14
N GLY A 78 8.84 0.93 -22.33
CA GLY A 78 9.87 0.88 -21.29
C GLY A 78 9.44 1.59 -20.00
N ALA A 79 8.77 2.74 -20.12
CA ALA A 79 8.19 3.46 -18.98
C ALA A 79 7.05 2.69 -18.31
N VAL A 80 6.20 2.00 -19.07
CA VAL A 80 5.15 1.10 -18.53
C VAL A 80 5.79 -0.01 -17.68
N LEU A 81 6.85 -0.66 -18.18
CA LEU A 81 7.55 -1.72 -17.44
C LEU A 81 8.15 -1.19 -16.13
N LEU A 82 8.85 -0.05 -16.18
CA LEU A 82 9.42 0.58 -14.99
C LEU A 82 8.33 0.94 -13.96
N THR A 83 7.24 1.55 -14.44
CA THR A 83 6.11 1.93 -13.60
C THR A 83 5.48 0.70 -12.96
N THR A 84 5.34 -0.39 -13.70
CA THR A 84 4.83 -1.67 -13.20
C THR A 84 5.62 -2.15 -11.99
N VAL A 85 6.97 -2.12 -12.04
CA VAL A 85 7.82 -2.49 -10.91
C VAL A 85 7.53 -1.63 -9.67
N VAL A 86 7.33 -0.32 -9.84
CA VAL A 86 6.98 0.60 -8.75
C VAL A 86 5.61 0.27 -8.16
N ILE A 87 4.60 0.02 -9.01
CA ILE A 87 3.24 -0.33 -8.56
C ILE A 87 3.21 -1.67 -7.83
N PHE A 88 3.89 -2.69 -8.33
CA PHE A 88 4.02 -3.98 -7.64
C PHE A 88 4.76 -3.82 -6.30
N SER A 89 5.81 -3.01 -6.25
CA SER A 89 6.52 -2.71 -5.00
C SER A 89 5.61 -2.02 -3.98
N ALA A 90 4.81 -1.04 -4.42
CA ALA A 90 3.82 -0.37 -3.59
C ALA A 90 2.77 -1.37 -3.06
N PHE A 91 2.26 -2.23 -3.93
CA PHE A 91 1.28 -3.27 -3.61
C PHE A 91 1.82 -4.24 -2.56
N PHE A 92 2.99 -4.85 -2.79
CA PHE A 92 3.59 -5.78 -1.82
C PHE A 92 3.94 -5.10 -0.50
N CYS A 93 4.40 -3.85 -0.53
CA CYS A 93 4.64 -3.09 0.69
C CYS A 93 3.35 -2.88 1.49
N GLY A 94 2.25 -2.50 0.83
CA GLY A 94 0.94 -2.35 1.45
C GLY A 94 0.38 -3.67 1.98
N PHE A 95 0.55 -4.76 1.23
CA PHE A 95 0.13 -6.10 1.64
C PHE A 95 0.90 -6.59 2.86
N TYR A 96 2.22 -6.40 2.89
CA TYR A 96 3.05 -6.69 4.06
C TYR A 96 2.61 -5.88 5.29
N MET A 97 2.30 -4.59 5.12
CA MET A 97 1.75 -3.77 6.20
C MET A 97 0.43 -4.34 6.74
N ALA A 98 -0.48 -4.78 5.87
CA ALA A 98 -1.76 -5.38 6.26
C ALA A 98 -1.56 -6.69 7.04
N LEU A 99 -0.67 -7.58 6.56
CA LEU A 99 -0.41 -8.88 7.19
C LEU A 99 0.40 -8.80 8.49
N SER A 100 1.18 -7.74 8.70
CA SER A 100 2.03 -7.58 9.90
C SER A 100 1.26 -7.42 11.22
N GLY A 101 -0.08 -7.43 11.21
CA GLY A 101 -0.93 -7.24 12.40
C GLY A 101 -0.84 -5.84 13.02
N THR A 102 -0.21 -4.89 12.30
CA THR A 102 -0.03 -3.51 12.75
C THR A 102 -1.28 -2.66 12.55
N VAL A 103 -2.21 -3.09 11.68
CA VAL A 103 -3.46 -2.40 11.37
C VAL A 103 -4.50 -2.62 12.50
N PRO A 104 -5.07 -1.56 13.09
CA PRO A 104 -6.17 -1.66 14.05
C PRO A 104 -7.45 -2.24 13.41
N VAL A 105 -8.18 -3.09 14.15
CA VAL A 105 -9.42 -3.75 13.65
C VAL A 105 -10.48 -2.75 13.17
N HIS A 106 -10.65 -1.61 13.84
CA HIS A 106 -11.61 -0.59 13.41
C HIS A 106 -11.28 0.04 12.04
N ARG A 107 -10.03 -0.06 11.57
CA ARG A 107 -9.59 0.41 10.25
C ARG A 107 -9.75 -0.65 9.16
N LEU A 108 -9.97 -1.94 9.51
CA LEU A 108 -10.10 -3.01 8.52
C LEU A 108 -11.21 -2.73 7.50
N ARG A 109 -12.32 -2.13 7.94
CA ARG A 109 -13.46 -1.78 7.07
C ARG A 109 -13.09 -0.84 5.92
N TYR A 110 -12.02 -0.06 6.05
CA TYR A 110 -11.50 0.81 4.99
C TYR A 110 -10.31 0.18 4.26
N VAL A 111 -9.47 -0.58 4.98
CA VAL A 111 -8.28 -1.23 4.42
C VAL A 111 -8.65 -2.34 3.43
N VAL A 112 -9.69 -3.14 3.70
CA VAL A 112 -10.13 -4.22 2.82
C VAL A 112 -10.59 -3.70 1.44
N PRO A 113 -11.53 -2.74 1.33
CA PRO A 113 -11.91 -2.20 0.03
C PRO A 113 -10.76 -1.43 -0.63
N HIS A 114 -9.92 -0.72 0.13
CA HIS A 114 -8.72 -0.07 -0.41
C HIS A 114 -7.73 -1.08 -1.02
N GLY A 115 -7.50 -2.21 -0.34
CA GLY A 115 -6.65 -3.29 -0.83
C GLY A 115 -7.25 -3.99 -2.05
N ALA A 116 -8.57 -4.20 -2.07
CA ALA A 116 -9.27 -4.79 -3.22
C ALA A 116 -9.14 -3.93 -4.48
N VAL A 117 -9.36 -2.62 -4.36
CA VAL A 117 -9.10 -1.67 -5.46
C VAL A 117 -7.62 -1.66 -5.83
N GLY A 118 -6.74 -1.76 -4.83
CA GLY A 118 -5.29 -1.82 -5.03
C GLY A 118 -4.79 -3.04 -5.80
N MET A 119 -5.54 -4.15 -5.83
CA MET A 119 -5.22 -5.31 -6.68
C MET A 119 -5.49 -5.05 -8.16
N LEU A 120 -6.40 -4.10 -8.48
CA LEU A 120 -6.73 -3.78 -9.86
C LEU A 120 -5.56 -3.09 -10.56
N ALA A 121 -4.82 -2.21 -9.87
CA ALA A 121 -3.72 -1.48 -10.51
C ALA A 121 -2.64 -2.42 -11.11
N PRO A 122 -2.08 -3.41 -10.39
CA PRO A 122 -1.19 -4.42 -10.99
C PRO A 122 -1.83 -5.19 -12.15
N LEU A 123 -3.11 -5.55 -12.05
CA LEU A 123 -3.82 -6.27 -13.11
C LEU A 123 -3.89 -5.45 -14.40
N PHE A 124 -4.30 -4.17 -14.31
CA PHE A 124 -4.39 -3.28 -15.46
C PHE A 124 -3.02 -2.99 -16.08
N TYR A 125 -1.96 -2.86 -15.26
CA TYR A 125 -0.60 -2.74 -15.79
C TYR A 125 -0.16 -4.00 -16.56
N THR A 126 -0.49 -5.19 -16.06
CA THR A 126 -0.24 -6.45 -16.79
C THR A 126 -1.00 -6.48 -18.12
N LEU A 127 -2.28 -6.08 -18.13
CA LEU A 127 -3.06 -5.99 -19.37
C LEU A 127 -2.47 -4.98 -20.34
N ASN A 128 -1.98 -3.84 -19.86
CA ASN A 128 -1.32 -2.83 -20.67
C ASN A 128 -0.05 -3.38 -21.34
N ILE A 129 0.78 -4.10 -20.59
CA ILE A 129 1.94 -4.81 -21.14
C ILE A 129 1.51 -5.79 -22.21
N SER A 130 0.47 -6.61 -21.96
CA SER A 130 -0.02 -7.58 -22.93
C SER A 130 -0.49 -6.94 -24.23
N PHE A 131 -1.18 -5.80 -24.18
CA PHE A 131 -1.61 -5.06 -25.38
C PHE A 131 -0.44 -4.45 -26.14
N ALA A 132 0.62 -4.06 -25.45
CA ALA A 132 1.78 -3.44 -26.07
C ALA A 132 2.74 -4.48 -26.68
N LEU A 133 2.88 -5.65 -26.04
CA LEU A 133 3.95 -6.60 -26.30
C LEU A 133 4.05 -7.06 -27.76
N GLU A 134 2.92 -7.27 -28.43
CA GLU A 134 2.89 -7.73 -29.83
C GLU A 134 3.33 -6.63 -30.82
N GLY A 135 3.09 -5.37 -30.49
CA GLY A 135 3.33 -4.21 -31.36
C GLY A 135 4.62 -3.44 -31.08
N VAL A 136 5.33 -3.74 -29.98
CA VAL A 136 6.55 -2.99 -29.59
C VAL A 136 7.59 -3.01 -30.71
N GLY A 137 8.06 -1.81 -31.08
CA GLY A 137 9.06 -1.58 -32.12
C GLY A 137 8.57 -1.79 -33.56
N ARG A 138 7.28 -2.10 -33.75
CA ARG A 138 6.68 -2.34 -35.07
C ARG A 138 5.52 -1.39 -35.36
N GLU A 139 4.72 -1.10 -34.34
CA GLU A 139 3.50 -0.32 -34.47
C GLU A 139 3.50 0.89 -33.52
N PRO A 140 2.86 2.00 -33.92
CA PRO A 140 2.62 3.10 -33.00
C PRO A 140 1.62 2.70 -31.92
N VAL A 141 1.60 3.47 -30.82
CA VAL A 141 0.63 3.27 -29.73
C VAL A 141 -0.80 3.24 -30.27
N ASN A 142 -1.55 2.20 -29.90
CA ASN A 142 -2.95 2.06 -30.28
C ASN A 142 -3.89 2.66 -29.22
N GLY A 143 -5.17 2.83 -29.58
CA GLY A 143 -6.16 3.43 -28.67
C GLY A 143 -6.39 2.60 -27.39
N GLY A 144 -6.24 1.27 -27.47
CA GLY A 144 -6.39 0.37 -26.33
C GLY A 144 -5.34 0.60 -25.26
N MET A 145 -4.07 0.79 -25.66
CA MET A 145 -2.96 1.14 -24.77
C MET A 145 -3.23 2.48 -24.06
N LEU A 146 -3.67 3.50 -24.81
CA LEU A 146 -3.96 4.82 -24.25
C LEU A 146 -5.09 4.76 -23.19
N VAL A 147 -6.18 4.06 -23.50
CA VAL A 147 -7.29 3.85 -22.57
C VAL A 147 -6.82 3.07 -21.33
N SER A 148 -6.00 2.04 -21.51
CA SER A 148 -5.44 1.25 -20.41
C SER A 148 -4.57 2.11 -19.49
N SER A 149 -3.67 2.94 -20.05
CA SER A 149 -2.83 3.87 -19.28
C SER A 149 -3.66 4.92 -18.53
N ALA A 150 -4.72 5.44 -19.14
CA ALA A 150 -5.64 6.38 -18.48
C ALA A 150 -6.39 5.72 -17.32
N LEU A 151 -6.88 4.48 -17.50
CA LEU A 151 -7.54 3.70 -16.45
C LEU A 151 -6.57 3.38 -15.29
N CYS A 152 -5.32 3.03 -15.60
CA CYS A 152 -4.28 2.81 -14.59
C CYS A 152 -4.08 4.04 -13.71
N LEU A 153 -3.96 5.23 -14.30
CA LEU A 153 -3.81 6.48 -13.56
C LEU A 153 -5.06 6.79 -12.72
N LEU A 154 -6.25 6.66 -13.30
CA LEU A 154 -7.52 6.90 -12.60
C LEU A 154 -7.66 5.99 -11.38
N LEU A 155 -7.38 4.70 -11.52
CA LEU A 155 -7.42 3.75 -10.41
C LEU A 155 -6.45 4.11 -9.30
N LEU A 156 -5.22 4.52 -9.64
CA LEU A 156 -4.23 4.96 -8.65
C LEU A 156 -4.68 6.22 -7.92
N LEU A 157 -5.31 7.17 -8.60
CA LEU A 157 -5.86 8.38 -7.99
C LEU A 157 -7.03 8.06 -7.05
N VAL A 158 -7.94 7.18 -7.46
CA VAL A 158 -9.05 6.70 -6.62
C VAL A 158 -8.49 5.98 -5.39
N GLN A 159 -7.55 5.05 -5.58
CA GLN A 159 -6.92 4.31 -4.50
C GLN A 159 -6.19 5.24 -3.52
N PHE A 160 -5.47 6.24 -4.02
CA PHE A 160 -4.81 7.26 -3.20
C PHE A 160 -5.81 8.10 -2.40
N GLY A 161 -6.92 8.50 -3.03
CA GLY A 161 -8.02 9.18 -2.36
C GLY A 161 -8.61 8.36 -1.21
N MET A 162 -8.89 7.08 -1.45
CA MET A 162 -9.36 6.14 -0.42
C MET A 162 -8.35 5.98 0.72
N GLY A 163 -7.04 5.97 0.39
CA GLY A 163 -5.96 5.85 1.36
C GLY A 163 -5.91 6.97 2.40
N LYS A 164 -6.48 8.16 2.12
CA LYS A 164 -6.59 9.25 3.10
C LYS A 164 -7.57 8.96 4.24
N ALA A 165 -8.53 8.06 4.01
CA ALA A 165 -9.52 7.64 5.01
C ALA A 165 -9.05 6.44 5.87
N VAL A 166 -7.94 5.79 5.48
CA VAL A 166 -7.37 4.59 6.12
C VAL A 166 -6.51 4.95 7.32
#